data_AF-A0A817NY15-F1
#
_entry.id   AF-A0A817NY15-F1
#
_cell.length_a   1.000
_cell.length_b   1.000
_cell.length_c   1.000
_cell.angle_alpha   90.00
_cell.angle_beta   90.00
_cell.angle_gamma   90.00
#
_symmetry.space_group_name_H-M   'P 1'
#
loop_
_entity.id
_entity.type
_entity.pdbx_description
1 polymer ?
#
loop_
_entity_poly.entity_id
_entity_poly.type
_entity_poly.pdbx_seq_one_letter_code
_entity_poly.pdbx_strand_id
1 'polypeptide(L)'
;MDVNRDNFYDVLPEILNDINSADYVAMDGEFTGILALDKMNYFDTPAERYKRHYECDRHYLMIQVGLAMVRCLNPTENQYSLKAYNFYLFPENETDAYDFQSKSSSLQFLANNHFDFVQLFLQGIPFVCRAKHLEKLQKSQLSSSRHNNQQISNSNNSNEKKSEAMTNSLKQSESNNLSDTDFLKNSMTGFSEVIWKLQESVSDSIDIDGH
;
A
#
# COMPACT_ATOMS: atom_id res chain seq x y z
N MET A 1 -9.19 -16.40 -6.60
CA MET A 1 -8.92 -17.02 -5.31
C MET A 1 -9.06 -15.97 -4.25
N ASP A 2 -9.79 -16.28 -3.18
CA ASP A 2 -9.96 -15.33 -2.08
C ASP A 2 -8.79 -15.48 -1.10
N VAL A 3 -8.14 -14.36 -0.83
CA VAL A 3 -6.96 -14.27 0.03
C VAL A 3 -7.34 -13.49 1.28
N ASN A 4 -7.16 -14.12 2.42
CA ASN A 4 -7.49 -13.61 3.74
C ASN A 4 -6.31 -13.82 4.69
N ARG A 5 -6.42 -13.36 5.93
CA ARG A 5 -5.35 -13.45 6.95
C ARG A 5 -4.82 -14.88 7.13
N ASP A 6 -5.69 -15.87 7.06
CA ASP A 6 -5.36 -17.25 7.41
C ASP A 6 -4.54 -17.93 6.31
N ASN A 7 -4.83 -17.62 5.03
CA ASN A 7 -4.13 -18.23 3.90
C ASN A 7 -3.05 -17.35 3.27
N PHE A 8 -2.98 -16.04 3.60
CA PHE A 8 -2.14 -15.06 2.92
C PHE A 8 -0.68 -15.52 2.76
N TYR A 9 -0.04 -15.98 3.84
CA TYR A 9 1.37 -16.38 3.81
C TYR A 9 1.61 -17.67 3.03
N ASP A 10 0.65 -18.59 3.00
CA ASP A 10 0.77 -19.85 2.28
C ASP A 10 0.70 -19.64 0.77
N VAL A 11 -0.16 -18.72 0.32
CA VAL A 11 -0.38 -18.43 -1.10
C VAL A 11 0.53 -17.33 -1.65
N LEU A 12 1.19 -16.55 -0.79
CA LEU A 12 2.06 -15.45 -1.19
C LEU A 12 3.16 -15.86 -2.19
N PRO A 13 3.87 -16.99 -2.02
CA PRO A 13 4.88 -17.42 -2.99
C PRO A 13 4.31 -17.67 -4.39
N GLU A 14 3.11 -18.25 -4.48
CA GLU A 14 2.40 -18.46 -5.74
C GLU A 14 2.04 -17.13 -6.39
N ILE A 15 1.43 -16.22 -5.63
CA ILE A 15 1.04 -14.89 -6.11
C ILE A 15 2.24 -14.13 -6.67
N LEU A 16 3.38 -14.15 -5.95
CA LEU A 16 4.60 -13.48 -6.40
C LEU A 16 5.14 -14.10 -7.70
N ASN A 17 5.10 -15.43 -7.82
CA ASN A 17 5.48 -16.10 -9.06
C ASN A 17 4.55 -15.71 -10.22
N ASP A 18 3.25 -15.67 -9.97
CA ASP A 18 2.25 -15.32 -10.99
C ASP A 18 2.38 -13.85 -11.43
N ILE A 19 2.64 -12.93 -10.51
CA ILE A 19 2.98 -11.52 -10.83
C ILE A 19 4.22 -11.44 -11.72
N ASN A 20 5.30 -12.14 -11.37
CA ASN A 20 6.55 -12.11 -12.14
C ASN A 20 6.42 -12.75 -13.52
N SER A 21 5.49 -13.68 -13.70
CA SER A 21 5.27 -14.39 -14.96
C SER A 21 4.19 -13.76 -15.84
N ALA A 22 3.45 -12.78 -15.32
CA ALA A 22 2.40 -12.08 -16.04
C ALA A 22 2.99 -11.09 -17.05
N ASP A 23 2.31 -10.93 -18.19
CA ASP A 23 2.64 -9.85 -19.13
C ASP A 23 2.09 -8.52 -18.63
N TYR A 24 0.93 -8.55 -17.97
CA TYR A 24 0.37 -7.41 -17.27
C TYR A 24 -0.54 -7.84 -16.11
N VAL A 25 -0.73 -6.93 -15.17
CA VAL A 25 -1.60 -7.12 -14.01
C VAL A 25 -2.68 -6.04 -14.03
N ALA A 26 -3.95 -6.46 -14.05
CA ALA A 26 -5.08 -5.58 -13.83
C ALA A 26 -5.41 -5.55 -12.33
N MET A 27 -5.85 -4.39 -11.83
CA MET A 27 -6.25 -4.22 -10.45
C MET A 27 -7.59 -3.49 -10.36
N ASP A 28 -8.38 -3.85 -9.35
CA ASP A 28 -9.62 -3.18 -9.00
C ASP A 28 -9.79 -3.18 -7.47
N GLY A 29 -10.58 -2.24 -6.94
CA GLY A 29 -10.72 -2.05 -5.50
C GLY A 29 -12.16 -1.81 -5.07
N GLU A 30 -12.55 -2.45 -3.96
CA GLU A 30 -13.85 -2.24 -3.32
C GLU A 30 -13.71 -1.33 -2.11
N PHE A 31 -14.65 -0.39 -1.98
CA PHE A 31 -14.60 0.67 -0.97
C PHE A 31 -15.86 0.72 -0.11
N THR A 32 -15.71 1.10 1.16
CA THR A 32 -16.86 1.34 2.06
C THR A 32 -17.69 2.55 1.64
N GLY A 33 -17.17 3.38 0.73
CA GLY A 33 -17.85 4.52 0.13
C GLY A 33 -16.97 5.17 -0.94
N ILE A 34 -17.61 5.94 -1.82
CA ILE A 34 -16.96 6.78 -2.84
C ILE A 34 -17.64 8.14 -2.88
N LEU A 35 -16.96 9.19 -3.33
CA LEU A 35 -17.56 10.50 -3.58
C LEU A 35 -18.81 10.35 -4.47
N ALA A 36 -19.92 10.95 -4.05
CA ALA A 36 -21.14 10.90 -4.84
C ALA A 36 -21.01 11.82 -6.06
N LEU A 37 -21.56 11.37 -7.19
CA LEU A 37 -21.44 12.06 -8.48
C LEU A 37 -22.05 13.46 -8.47
N ASP A 38 -23.04 13.72 -7.63
CA ASP A 38 -23.65 15.03 -7.42
C ASP A 38 -22.69 16.07 -6.83
N LYS A 39 -21.60 15.62 -6.22
CA LYS A 39 -20.52 16.46 -5.69
C LYS A 39 -19.37 16.66 -6.68
N MET A 40 -19.43 16.06 -7.87
CA MET A 40 -18.44 16.30 -8.92
C MET A 40 -18.73 17.60 -9.65
N ASN A 41 -17.69 18.39 -9.90
CA ASN A 41 -17.77 19.53 -10.80
C ASN A 41 -17.01 19.21 -12.09
N TYR A 42 -17.72 19.23 -13.21
CA TYR A 42 -17.16 18.91 -14.53
C TYR A 42 -16.09 19.92 -14.99
N PHE A 43 -16.11 21.12 -14.44
CA PHE A 43 -15.15 22.18 -14.75
C PHE A 43 -13.94 22.20 -13.82
N ASP A 44 -13.84 21.27 -12.86
CA ASP A 44 -12.65 21.17 -12.01
C ASP A 44 -11.41 20.88 -12.87
N THR A 45 -10.34 21.62 -12.60
CA THR A 45 -9.00 21.25 -13.05
C THR A 45 -8.58 19.91 -12.42
N PRO A 46 -7.60 19.19 -13.00
CA PRO A 46 -7.09 17.95 -12.41
C PRO A 46 -6.67 18.10 -10.94
N ALA A 47 -6.06 19.23 -10.57
CA ALA A 47 -5.63 19.51 -9.21
C ALA A 47 -6.81 19.70 -8.23
N GLU A 48 -7.85 20.42 -8.65
CA GLU A 48 -9.06 20.62 -7.85
C GLU A 48 -9.83 19.31 -7.65
N ARG A 49 -9.95 18.52 -8.73
CA ARG A 49 -10.58 17.19 -8.68
C ARG A 49 -9.83 16.27 -7.72
N TYR A 50 -8.49 16.22 -7.81
CA TYR A 50 -7.67 15.46 -6.87
C TYR A 50 -7.91 15.90 -5.42
N LYS A 51 -7.85 17.21 -5.15
CA LYS A 51 -8.04 17.75 -3.80
C LYS A 51 -9.41 17.36 -3.23
N ARG A 52 -10.46 17.46 -4.04
CA ARG A 52 -11.83 17.09 -3.64
C ARG A 52 -11.94 15.61 -3.29
N HIS A 53 -11.40 14.74 -4.15
CA HIS A 53 -11.35 13.30 -3.88
C HIS A 53 -10.54 12.99 -2.63
N TYR A 54 -9.38 13.60 -2.47
CA TYR A 54 -8.54 13.41 -1.30
C TYR A 54 -9.28 13.80 -0.01
N GLU A 55 -9.96 14.95 0.01
CA GLU A 55 -10.69 15.41 1.20
C GLU A 55 -11.92 14.55 1.52
N CYS A 56 -12.63 14.07 0.50
CA CYS A 56 -13.86 13.29 0.70
C CYS A 56 -13.61 11.81 0.94
N ASP A 57 -12.72 11.20 0.14
CA ASP A 57 -12.59 9.75 0.05
C ASP A 57 -11.57 9.19 1.03
N ARG A 58 -10.68 10.02 1.61
CA ARG A 58 -9.73 9.58 2.65
C ARG A 58 -10.37 8.98 3.91
N HIS A 59 -11.68 9.17 4.07
CA HIS A 59 -12.45 8.66 5.20
C HIS A 59 -13.06 7.28 4.92
N TYR A 60 -13.12 6.86 3.65
CA TYR A 60 -13.60 5.53 3.26
C TYR A 60 -12.43 4.55 3.21
N LEU A 61 -12.73 3.29 3.49
CA LEU A 61 -11.77 2.22 3.54
C LEU A 61 -11.81 1.43 2.24
N MET A 62 -10.65 1.14 1.66
CA MET A 62 -10.50 0.08 0.68
C MET A 62 -10.49 -1.26 1.42
N ILE A 63 -11.49 -2.09 1.18
CA ILE A 63 -11.76 -3.31 1.94
C ILE A 63 -11.48 -4.58 1.14
N GLN A 64 -11.38 -4.47 -0.18
CA GLN A 64 -10.90 -5.56 -1.02
C GLN A 64 -10.09 -5.01 -2.18
N VAL A 65 -9.07 -5.77 -2.59
CA VAL A 65 -8.31 -5.53 -3.81
C VAL A 65 -8.38 -6.77 -4.68
N GLY A 66 -8.88 -6.63 -5.90
CA GLY A 66 -8.80 -7.65 -6.94
C GLY A 66 -7.52 -7.46 -7.74
N LEU A 67 -6.72 -8.51 -7.90
CA LEU A 67 -5.60 -8.55 -8.84
C LEU A 67 -5.85 -9.64 -9.88
N ALA A 68 -5.63 -9.31 -11.14
CA ALA A 68 -5.80 -10.19 -12.29
C ALA A 68 -4.49 -10.25 -13.08
N MET A 69 -3.77 -11.36 -12.96
CA MET A 69 -2.52 -11.64 -13.63
C MET A 69 -2.84 -12.24 -14.99
N VAL A 70 -2.47 -11.53 -16.06
CA VAL A 70 -2.72 -11.96 -17.43
C VAL A 70 -1.42 -12.33 -18.12
N ARG A 71 -1.41 -13.47 -18.77
CA ARG A 71 -0.26 -13.96 -19.54
C ARG A 71 -0.71 -14.55 -20.87
N CYS A 72 -0.11 -14.10 -21.96
CA CYS A 72 -0.22 -14.64 -23.29
C CYS A 72 0.55 -15.95 -23.37
N LEU A 73 -0.18 -17.04 -23.63
CA LEU A 73 0.43 -18.36 -23.83
C LEU A 73 0.84 -18.56 -25.28
N ASN A 74 0.02 -18.08 -26.21
CA ASN A 74 0.28 -18.13 -27.64
C ASN A 74 -0.31 -16.89 -28.34
N PRO A 75 0.53 -15.94 -28.81
CA PRO A 75 0.08 -14.76 -29.51
C PRO A 75 -0.63 -15.06 -30.84
N THR A 76 -0.21 -16.11 -31.55
CA THR A 76 -0.79 -16.45 -32.86
C THR A 76 -2.19 -17.08 -32.75
N GLU A 77 -2.49 -17.68 -31.60
CA GLU A 77 -3.78 -18.32 -31.33
C GLU A 77 -4.68 -17.48 -30.40
N ASN A 78 -4.24 -16.27 -30.02
CA ASN A 78 -4.92 -15.42 -29.03
C ASN A 78 -5.25 -16.15 -27.73
N GLN A 79 -4.36 -17.04 -27.27
CA GLN A 79 -4.55 -17.79 -26.05
C GLN A 79 -3.94 -17.06 -24.86
N TYR A 80 -4.78 -16.77 -23.85
CA TYR A 80 -4.37 -16.11 -22.63
C TYR A 80 -4.72 -16.95 -21.40
N SER A 81 -3.88 -16.87 -20.38
CA SER A 81 -4.17 -17.34 -19.03
C SER A 81 -4.47 -16.15 -18.13
N LEU A 82 -5.46 -16.32 -17.26
CA LEU A 82 -5.88 -15.34 -16.28
C LEU A 82 -5.89 -16.02 -14.91
N LYS A 83 -5.18 -15.45 -13.95
CA LYS A 83 -5.29 -15.82 -12.54
C LYS A 83 -5.71 -14.60 -11.75
N ALA A 84 -6.81 -14.72 -11.01
CA ALA A 84 -7.37 -13.63 -10.22
C ALA A 84 -7.31 -13.91 -8.72
N TYR A 85 -7.00 -12.89 -7.93
CA TYR A 85 -6.88 -12.92 -6.47
C TYR A 85 -7.69 -11.79 -5.85
N ASN A 86 -8.50 -12.09 -4.84
CA ASN A 86 -9.28 -11.10 -4.10
C ASN A 86 -8.74 -11.01 -2.68
N PHE A 87 -8.02 -9.95 -2.37
CA PHE A 87 -7.43 -9.73 -1.05
C PHE A 87 -8.44 -8.99 -0.18
N TYR A 88 -8.89 -9.61 0.90
CA TYR A 88 -9.74 -8.97 1.91
C TYR A 88 -8.85 -8.19 2.87
N LEU A 89 -9.08 -6.88 3.01
CA LEU A 89 -8.22 -5.97 3.78
C LEU A 89 -9.01 -5.36 4.94
N PHE A 90 -8.49 -5.48 6.15
CA PHE A 90 -9.10 -4.83 7.31
C PHE A 90 -8.02 -4.32 8.28
N PRO A 91 -8.11 -3.07 8.77
CA PRO A 91 -7.07 -2.50 9.62
C PRO A 91 -6.87 -3.31 10.90
N GLU A 92 -5.63 -3.32 11.39
CA GLU A 92 -5.26 -4.03 12.61
C GLU A 92 -5.86 -3.35 13.86
N ASN A 93 -6.47 -4.15 14.73
CA ASN A 93 -7.21 -3.69 15.92
C ASN A 93 -6.32 -3.19 17.09
N GLU A 94 -4.98 -3.16 16.94
CA GLU A 94 -4.09 -2.97 18.09
C GLU A 94 -3.94 -1.51 18.57
N THR A 95 -4.54 -0.53 17.90
CA THR A 95 -4.57 0.85 18.40
C THR A 95 -5.87 1.53 17.99
N ASP A 96 -6.45 2.34 18.88
CA ASP A 96 -7.72 3.11 18.79
C ASP A 96 -7.83 4.09 17.60
N ALA A 97 -7.27 3.78 16.43
CA ALA A 97 -6.83 4.76 15.47
C ALA A 97 -7.33 4.53 14.04
N TYR A 98 -8.20 3.56 13.80
CA TYR A 98 -8.79 3.32 12.47
C TYR A 98 -10.30 3.47 12.46
N ASP A 99 -10.77 4.66 12.85
CA ASP A 99 -12.12 5.08 12.51
C ASP A 99 -12.22 5.24 10.99
N PHE A 100 -13.19 4.56 10.39
CA PHE A 100 -13.53 4.71 8.99
C PHE A 100 -15.01 5.05 8.86
N GLN A 101 -15.36 5.72 7.75
CA GLN A 101 -16.73 6.00 7.39
C GLN A 101 -17.21 4.99 6.35
N SER A 102 -18.53 4.84 6.24
CA SER A 102 -19.15 4.01 5.22
C SER A 102 -20.41 4.67 4.69
N LYS A 103 -20.67 4.51 3.39
CA LYS A 103 -21.95 4.88 2.77
C LYS A 103 -22.87 3.67 2.76
N SER A 104 -24.09 3.85 3.27
CA SER A 104 -25.11 2.81 3.27
C SER A 104 -25.40 2.26 1.87
N SER A 105 -25.45 3.12 0.85
CA SER A 105 -25.65 2.73 -0.54
C SER A 105 -24.52 1.85 -1.08
N SER A 106 -23.26 2.15 -0.73
CA SER A 106 -22.10 1.36 -1.15
C SER A 106 -22.08 0.00 -0.46
N LEU A 107 -22.32 -0.04 0.85
CA LEU A 107 -22.41 -1.32 1.58
C LEU A 107 -23.57 -2.18 1.06
N GLN A 108 -24.72 -1.57 0.75
CA GLN A 108 -25.86 -2.29 0.18
C GLN A 108 -25.55 -2.82 -1.23
N PHE A 109 -24.87 -2.03 -2.07
CA PHE A 109 -24.44 -2.48 -3.39
C PHE A 109 -23.50 -3.69 -3.29
N LEU A 110 -22.50 -3.63 -2.40
CA LEU A 110 -21.59 -4.75 -2.15
C LEU A 110 -22.32 -5.99 -1.64
N ALA A 111 -23.24 -5.82 -0.66
CA ALA A 111 -24.05 -6.92 -0.15
C ALA A 111 -24.90 -7.59 -1.24
N ASN A 112 -25.50 -6.78 -2.13
CA ASN A 112 -26.28 -7.28 -3.26
C ASN A 112 -25.44 -8.02 -4.30
N ASN A 113 -24.14 -7.71 -4.40
CA ASN A 113 -23.17 -8.42 -5.24
C ASN A 113 -22.40 -9.51 -4.48
N HIS A 114 -22.97 -10.01 -3.38
CA HIS A 114 -22.43 -11.13 -2.60
C HIS A 114 -21.06 -10.90 -1.96
N PHE A 115 -20.73 -9.65 -1.64
CA PHE A 115 -19.53 -9.35 -0.86
C PHE A 115 -19.62 -9.98 0.55
N ASP A 116 -18.60 -10.74 0.94
CA ASP A 116 -18.54 -11.39 2.25
C ASP A 116 -17.95 -10.45 3.32
N PHE A 117 -18.84 -9.74 4.01
CA PHE A 117 -18.49 -8.89 5.14
C PHE A 117 -18.01 -9.68 6.36
N VAL A 118 -18.45 -10.93 6.55
CA VAL A 118 -18.04 -11.74 7.69
C VAL A 118 -16.56 -12.11 7.52
N GLN A 119 -16.17 -12.56 6.33
CA GLN A 119 -14.78 -12.81 5.97
C GLN A 119 -13.92 -11.56 6.10
N LEU A 120 -14.42 -10.40 5.63
CA LEU A 120 -13.72 -9.12 5.78
C LEU A 120 -13.40 -8.79 7.25
N PHE A 121 -14.41 -8.77 8.12
CA PHE A 121 -14.23 -8.28 9.49
C PHE A 121 -13.50 -9.29 10.39
N LEU A 122 -13.70 -10.59 10.18
CA LEU A 122 -13.06 -11.62 11.00
C LEU A 122 -11.64 -11.96 10.50
N GLN A 123 -11.47 -12.06 9.18
CA GLN A 123 -10.27 -12.62 8.54
C GLN A 123 -9.59 -11.64 7.58
N GLY A 124 -9.94 -10.36 7.60
CA GLY A 124 -9.25 -9.35 6.79
C GLY A 124 -7.75 -9.32 7.08
N ILE A 125 -6.94 -9.28 6.02
CA ILE A 125 -5.49 -9.14 6.09
C ILE A 125 -5.19 -7.80 6.76
N PRO A 126 -4.46 -7.81 7.89
CA PRO A 126 -4.13 -6.60 8.62
C PRO A 126 -3.18 -5.74 7.79
N PHE A 127 -3.41 -4.44 7.79
CA PHE A 127 -2.49 -3.48 7.23
C PHE A 127 -2.35 -2.26 8.14
N VAL A 128 -1.20 -1.58 8.02
CA VAL A 128 -0.89 -0.37 8.76
C VAL A 128 -0.44 0.68 7.75
N CYS A 129 -0.96 1.90 7.88
CA CYS A 129 -0.52 3.00 7.05
C CYS A 129 0.92 3.36 7.41
N ARG A 130 1.68 3.77 6.40
CA ARG A 130 3.11 4.00 6.56
C ARG A 130 3.46 4.99 7.66
N ALA A 131 2.72 6.08 7.80
CA ALA A 131 2.96 7.07 8.85
C ALA A 131 2.94 6.44 10.26
N LYS A 132 1.95 5.58 10.53
CA LYS A 132 1.86 4.84 11.81
C LYS A 132 2.94 3.77 11.93
N HIS A 133 3.28 3.08 10.84
CA HIS A 133 4.36 2.11 10.85
C HIS A 133 5.70 2.78 11.22
N LEU A 134 6.01 3.93 10.63
CA LEU A 134 7.20 4.73 10.94
C LEU A 134 7.19 5.22 12.39
N GLU A 135 6.05 5.70 12.89
CA GLU A 135 5.90 6.10 14.30
C GLU A 135 6.16 4.92 15.26
N LYS A 136 5.65 3.72 14.94
CA LYS A 136 5.87 2.49 15.72
C LYS A 136 7.36 2.11 15.73
N LEU A 137 8.04 2.21 14.59
CA LEU A 137 9.49 1.98 14.50
C LEU A 137 10.30 2.99 15.32
N GLN A 138 9.95 4.28 15.26
CA GLN A 138 10.62 5.31 16.06
C GLN A 138 10.43 5.06 17.57
N LYS A 139 9.20 4.74 18.00
CA LYS A 139 8.91 4.42 19.41
C LYS A 139 9.67 3.17 19.87
N SER A 140 9.78 2.14 19.05
CA SER A 140 10.55 0.92 19.41
C SER A 140 12.04 1.23 19.55
N GLN A 141 12.64 1.99 18.63
CA GLN A 141 14.04 2.43 18.72
C GLN A 141 14.32 3.29 19.96
N LEU A 142 13.42 4.21 20.30
CA LEU A 142 13.49 5.03 21.51
C LEU A 142 13.40 4.17 22.78
N SER A 143 12.53 3.15 22.79
CA SER A 143 12.38 2.23 23.93
C SER A 143 13.60 1.33 24.14
N SER A 144 14.20 0.82 23.06
CA SER A 144 15.44 0.05 23.09
C SER A 144 16.64 0.90 23.53
N SER A 145 16.68 2.16 23.12
CA SER A 145 17.71 3.13 23.56
C SER A 145 17.59 3.46 25.05
N ARG A 146 16.35 3.53 25.59
CA ARG A 146 16.11 3.70 27.03
C ARG A 146 16.54 2.49 27.85
N HIS A 147 16.28 1.27 27.37
CA HIS A 147 16.74 0.04 28.02
C HIS A 147 18.27 -0.07 28.02
N ASN A 148 18.94 0.26 26.90
CA ASN A 148 20.41 0.28 26.85
C ASN A 148 21.00 1.37 27.76
N ASN A 149 20.42 2.57 27.81
CA ASN A 149 20.91 3.63 28.71
C ASN A 149 20.69 3.32 30.19
N GLN A 150 19.61 2.62 30.57
CA GLN A 150 19.40 2.16 31.95
C GLN A 150 20.40 1.07 32.36
N GLN A 151 20.78 0.17 31.44
CA GLN A 151 21.84 -0.80 31.69
C GLN A 151 23.22 -0.13 31.80
N ILE A 152 23.51 0.88 30.97
CA ILE A 152 24.77 1.64 31.01
C ILE A 152 24.86 2.51 32.28
N SER A 153 23.76 3.06 32.80
CA SER A 153 23.77 3.80 34.07
C SER A 153 24.03 2.93 35.31
N ASN A 154 23.91 1.60 35.20
CA ASN A 154 24.26 0.66 36.27
C ASN A 154 25.73 0.21 36.20
N SER A 155 26.49 0.62 35.18
CA SER A 155 27.94 0.37 35.06
C SER A 155 28.68 1.71 34.97
N ASN A 156 29.17 2.21 36.11
CA ASN A 156 29.83 3.51 36.23
C ASN A 156 31.13 3.66 35.41
N ASN A 157 31.43 4.93 35.09
CA ASN A 157 32.72 5.56 34.74
C ASN A 157 33.31 5.38 33.33
N SER A 158 33.07 6.36 32.46
CA SER A 158 34.10 7.08 31.67
C SER A 158 33.43 8.11 30.74
N ASN A 159 33.72 9.39 30.95
CA ASN A 159 33.00 10.52 30.33
C ASN A 159 33.32 10.77 28.83
N GLU A 160 34.18 9.96 28.20
CA GLU A 160 34.61 10.21 26.82
C GLU A 160 33.82 9.40 25.77
N LYS A 161 33.31 8.20 26.10
CA LYS A 161 32.54 7.36 25.15
C LYS A 161 31.08 7.81 24.94
N LYS A 162 30.58 8.73 25.78
CA LYS A 162 29.19 9.23 25.74
C LYS A 162 28.93 10.20 24.59
N SER A 163 29.92 11.00 24.21
CA SER A 163 29.80 12.03 23.18
C SER A 163 29.75 11.43 21.76
N GLU A 164 30.59 10.45 21.46
CA GLU A 164 30.63 9.80 20.14
C GLU A 164 29.40 8.92 19.87
N ALA A 165 28.91 8.19 20.88
CA ALA A 165 27.70 7.38 20.74
C ALA A 165 26.45 8.23 20.49
N MET A 166 26.31 9.37 21.19
CA MET A 166 25.20 10.30 21.00
C MET A 166 25.24 10.98 19.64
N THR A 167 26.43 11.33 19.14
CA THR A 167 26.63 11.95 17.82
C THR A 167 26.36 10.96 16.68
N ASN A 168 26.69 9.68 16.86
CA ASN A 168 26.39 8.63 15.87
C ASN A 168 24.90 8.27 15.82
N SER A 169 24.19 8.26 16.96
CA SER A 169 22.74 8.06 16.99
C SER A 169 21.95 9.22 16.36
N LEU A 170 22.42 10.47 16.53
CA LEU A 170 21.83 11.64 15.86
C LEU A 170 22.02 11.57 14.33
N LYS A 171 23.20 11.18 13.86
CA LYS A 171 23.47 10.99 12.42
C LYS A 171 22.65 9.86 11.78
N GLN A 172 22.38 8.77 12.51
CA GLN A 172 21.48 7.69 12.06
C GLN A 172 20.00 8.10 12.02
N SER A 173 19.58 9.04 12.86
CA SER A 173 18.21 9.55 12.85
C SER A 173 17.95 10.55 11.70
N GLU A 174 18.97 11.30 11.28
CA GLU A 174 18.88 12.22 10.14
C GLU A 174 18.88 11.51 8.78
N SER A 175 19.51 10.33 8.67
CA SER A 175 19.58 9.55 7.41
C SER A 175 18.31 8.78 7.05
N ASN A 176 17.33 8.68 7.95
CA ASN A 176 16.14 7.82 7.78
C ASN A 176 14.86 8.56 7.37
N ASN A 177 14.93 9.87 7.09
CA ASN A 177 13.81 10.61 6.49
C ASN A 177 13.74 10.32 4.99
N LEU A 178 13.42 9.08 4.66
CA LEU A 178 13.13 8.67 3.29
C LEU A 178 11.78 9.32 2.90
N SER A 179 11.83 10.27 1.96
CA SER A 179 10.65 10.93 1.38
C SER A 179 9.58 9.90 1.01
N ASP A 180 8.30 10.28 1.03
CA ASP A 180 7.23 9.36 0.67
C ASP A 180 7.41 8.74 -0.72
N THR A 181 8.02 9.51 -1.61
CA THR A 181 8.42 9.09 -2.95
C THR A 181 9.55 8.07 -2.95
N ASP A 182 10.50 8.17 -2.02
CA ASP A 182 11.73 7.37 -2.04
C ASP A 182 11.51 6.00 -1.42
N PHE A 183 10.60 5.89 -0.45
CA PHE A 183 10.09 4.60 0.00
C PHE A 183 9.23 3.92 -1.05
N LEU A 184 8.33 4.64 -1.73
CA LEU A 184 7.58 4.05 -2.83
C LEU A 184 8.54 3.55 -3.92
N LYS A 185 9.56 4.33 -4.31
CA LYS A 185 10.59 3.87 -5.25
C LYS A 185 11.38 2.65 -4.75
N ASN A 186 11.73 2.59 -3.46
CA ASN A 186 12.55 1.52 -2.90
C ASN A 186 11.75 0.24 -2.56
N SER A 187 10.49 0.36 -2.16
CA SER A 187 9.59 -0.77 -1.87
C SER A 187 8.81 -1.24 -3.10
N MET A 188 8.58 -0.36 -4.08
CA MET A 188 7.94 -0.69 -5.34
C MET A 188 8.95 -0.92 -6.46
N THR A 189 10.25 -1.15 -6.20
CA THR A 189 11.29 -1.29 -7.25
C THR A 189 10.81 -2.09 -8.47
N GLY A 190 10.11 -3.21 -8.27
CA GLY A 190 9.47 -3.96 -9.37
C GLY A 190 8.26 -3.26 -10.05
N PHE A 191 7.35 -2.64 -9.30
CA PHE A 191 6.17 -1.96 -9.85
C PHE A 191 6.52 -0.57 -10.45
N SER A 192 7.47 0.17 -9.88
CA SER A 192 7.99 1.41 -10.44
C SER A 192 8.83 1.18 -11.70
N GLU A 193 9.54 0.06 -11.83
CA GLU A 193 10.15 -0.35 -13.11
C GLU A 193 9.08 -0.66 -14.17
N VAL A 194 7.98 -1.31 -13.79
CA VAL A 194 6.86 -1.59 -14.70
C VAL A 194 6.19 -0.29 -15.18
N ILE A 195 5.90 0.65 -14.26
CA ILE A 195 5.33 1.95 -14.62
C ILE A 195 6.31 2.79 -15.46
N TRP A 196 7.61 2.76 -15.15
CA TRP A 196 8.65 3.46 -15.91
C TRP A 196 8.82 2.88 -17.32
N LYS A 197 8.85 1.54 -17.47
CA LYS A 197 8.87 0.86 -18.78
C LYS A 197 7.60 1.10 -19.59
N LEU A 198 6.44 1.17 -18.94
CA LEU A 198 5.18 1.55 -19.59
C LEU A 198 5.24 2.99 -20.10
N GLN A 199 5.83 3.91 -19.34
CA GLN A 199 6.03 5.31 -19.78
C GLN A 199 7.05 5.43 -20.93
N GLU A 200 8.16 4.68 -20.92
CA GLU A 200 9.09 4.64 -22.06
C GLU A 200 8.45 4.07 -23.32
N SER A 201 7.65 2.99 -23.22
CA SER A 201 6.97 2.37 -24.36
C SER A 201 5.95 3.29 -25.06
N VAL A 202 5.39 4.26 -24.34
CA VAL A 202 4.48 5.28 -24.87
C VAL A 202 5.26 6.46 -25.49
N SER A 203 6.52 6.65 -25.10
CA SER A 203 7.40 7.69 -25.64
C SER A 203 7.94 7.34 -27.02
N ASP A 204 8.16 6.05 -27.29
CA ASP A 204 8.72 5.53 -28.55
C ASP A 204 7.67 5.35 -29.67
N SER A 205 6.39 5.66 -29.41
CA SER A 205 5.29 5.49 -30.37
C SER A 205 4.61 6.79 -30.81
N ILE A 206 5.23 7.94 -30.54
CA ILE A 206 4.79 9.23 -31.08
C ILE A 206 5.90 9.80 -31.98
N ASP A 207 5.99 9.23 -33.18
CA ASP A 207 6.64 9.88 -34.31
C ASP A 207 5.63 10.91 -34.87
N ILE A 208 5.61 12.11 -34.28
CA ILE A 208 4.99 13.28 -34.93
C ILE A 208 6.12 14.03 -35.61
N ASP A 209 6.52 13.53 -36.77
CA ASP A 209 7.12 14.36 -37.81
C ASP A 209 6.50 13.98 -39.16
N GLY A 210 5.84 14.96 -39.79
CA GLY A 210 5.55 14.92 -41.22
C GLY A 210 4.08 15.11 -41.63
N HIS A 211 3.49 16.28 -41.32
CA HIS A 211 2.82 17.20 -42.26
C HIS A 211 1.84 18.15 -41.56
#